data_AF-A0A7J3W5L0-F1
#
_entry.id   AF-A0A7J3W5L0-F1
#
_cell.length_a   1.000
_cell.length_b   1.000
_cell.length_c   1.000
_cell.angle_alpha   90.00
_cell.angle_beta   90.00
_cell.angle_gamma   90.00
#
_symmetry.space_group_name_H-M   'P 1'
#
loop_
_entity.id
_entity.type
_entity.pdbx_description
1 polymer ?
#
loop_
_entity_poly.entity_id
_entity_poly.type
_entity_poly.pdbx_seq_one_letter_code
_entity_poly.pdbx_strand_id
1 'polypeptide(L)' 'MRCTSCNTEVKAKENFVIFNCPKCGKTTIVRCDSCKASGRKYACNECNFLGP' A
#
# COMPACT_ATOMS: atom_id res chain seq x y z
N MET A 1 -6.11 -3.86 -10.07
CA MET A 1 -6.03 -3.00 -8.86
C MET A 1 -4.58 -2.54 -8.74
N ARG A 2 -4.27 -1.30 -8.36
CA ARG A 2 -2.88 -0.79 -8.36
C ARG A 2 -2.33 -0.67 -6.94
N CYS A 3 -1.09 -1.12 -6.73
CA CYS A 3 -0.41 -0.94 -5.45
C CYS A 3 0.10 0.49 -5.29
N THR A 4 -0.08 1.08 -4.11
CA THR A 4 0.30 2.46 -3.80
C THR A 4 1.82 2.72 -3.84
N SER A 5 2.67 1.70 -3.71
CA SER A 5 4.14 1.89 -3.72
C SER A 5 4.88 1.27 -4.88
N CYS A 6 4.38 0.16 -5.44
CA CYS A 6 5.00 -0.43 -6.63
C CYS A 6 4.39 0.19 -7.91
N ASN A 7 3.22 0.83 -7.82
CA ASN A 7 2.36 1.23 -8.94
C ASN A 7 2.08 0.10 -9.94
N THR A 8 2.43 -1.14 -9.55
CA THR A 8 2.25 -2.38 -10.28
C THR A 8 0.81 -2.80 -10.18
N GLU A 9 0.33 -3.40 -11.26
CA GLU A 9 -0.97 -4.01 -11.32
C GLU A 9 -0.98 -5.28 -10.49
N VAL A 10 -1.69 -5.23 -9.37
CA VAL A 10 -1.91 -6.36 -8.49
C VAL A 10 -2.94 -7.25 -9.17
N LYS A 11 -2.50 -8.43 -9.61
CA LYS A 11 -3.38 -9.47 -10.15
C LYS A 11 -4.19 -10.06 -8.99
N ALA A 12 -5.46 -10.40 -9.23
CA ALA A 12 -6.33 -10.98 -8.21
C ALA A 12 -5.84 -12.34 -7.65
N LYS A 13 -4.94 -13.03 -8.37
CA LYS A 13 -4.25 -14.25 -7.91
C LYS A 13 -3.09 -13.98 -6.95
N GLU A 14 -2.62 -12.74 -6.87
CA GLU A 14 -1.48 -12.36 -6.05
C GLU A 14 -1.98 -11.97 -4.66
N ASN A 15 -1.27 -12.37 -3.60
CA ASN A 15 -1.62 -11.94 -2.26
C ASN A 15 -1.42 -10.42 -2.18
N PHE A 16 -2.48 -9.71 -1.81
CA PHE A 16 -2.41 -8.28 -1.55
C PHE A 16 -3.15 -7.95 -0.28
N VAL A 17 -2.69 -6.91 0.38
CA VAL A 17 -3.32 -6.40 1.60
C VAL A 17 -3.90 -5.03 1.32
N ILE A 18 -5.12 -4.83 1.80
CA ILE A 18 -5.80 -3.54 1.77
C ILE A 18 -6.03 -3.15 3.22
N PHE A 19 -5.55 -1.97 3.60
CA PHE A 19 -5.76 -1.44 4.94
C PHE A 19 -5.86 0.08 4.88
N ASN A 20 -6.57 0.65 5.84
CA ASN A 20 -6.68 2.09 5.98
C ASN A 20 -5.43 2.63 6.66
N CYS A 21 -5.01 3.83 6.28
CA CYS A 21 -3.86 4.47 6.90
C CYS A 21 -4.06 4.57 8.42
N PRO A 22 -3.15 4.06 9.27
CA PRO A 22 -3.31 4.08 10.72
C PRO A 22 -3.24 5.49 11.32
N LYS A 23 -2.72 6.48 10.56
CA LYS A 23 -2.58 7.85 11.05
C LYS A 23 -3.80 8.73 10.75
N CYS A 24 -4.43 8.57 9.58
CA CYS A 24 -5.59 9.39 9.20
C CYS A 24 -6.89 8.60 8.98
N GLY A 25 -6.82 7.30 8.72
CA GLY A 25 -7.99 6.44 8.48
C GLY A 25 -8.72 6.67 7.15
N LYS A 26 -8.48 7.80 6.47
CA LYS A 26 -9.24 8.19 5.25
C LYS A 26 -8.64 7.67 3.95
N THR A 27 -7.34 7.42 3.91
CA THR A 27 -6.68 6.86 2.71
C THR A 27 -6.64 5.33 2.80
N THR A 28 -7.19 4.66 1.80
CA THR A 28 -7.07 3.22 1.59
C THR A 28 -5.74 2.91 0.91
N ILE A 29 -4.94 2.06 1.53
CA ILE A 29 -3.61 1.68 1.04
C ILE A 29 -3.65 0.23 0.58
N VAL A 30 -3.27 0.03 -0.68
CA VAL A 30 -3.24 -1.28 -1.33
C VAL A 30 -1.80 -1.66 -1.54
N ARG A 31 -1.39 -2.82 -1.00
CA ARG A 31 0.00 -3.27 -1.06
C ARG A 31 0.12 -4.66 -1.65
N CYS A 32 0.94 -4.76 -2.70
CA CYS A 32 1.40 -6.00 -3.33
C CYS A 32 2.23 -6.81 -2.30
N ASP A 33 2.12 -8.14 -2.25
CA ASP A 33 2.93 -8.98 -1.33
C ASP A 33 4.42 -8.72 -1.52
N SER A 34 4.90 -8.56 -2.76
CA SER A 34 6.29 -8.19 -3.05
C SER A 34 6.72 -6.88 -2.40
N CYS A 35 5.82 -5.89 -2.29
CA CYS A 35 6.09 -4.62 -1.61
C CYS A 35 6.18 -4.80 -0.09
N LYS A 36 5.32 -5.66 0.46
CA LYS A 36 5.31 -6.01 1.88
C LYS A 36 6.58 -6.79 2.23
N ALA A 37 6.94 -7.79 1.42
CA ALA A 37 8.16 -8.58 1.56
C ALA A 37 9.43 -7.71 1.42
N SER A 38 9.40 -6.70 0.54
CA SER A 38 10.52 -5.77 0.36
C SER A 38 10.53 -4.61 1.36
N GLY A 39 9.51 -4.44 2.21
CA GLY A 39 9.38 -3.29 3.12
C GLY A 39 9.44 -1.93 2.40
N ARG A 40 8.91 -1.86 1.16
CA ARG A 40 8.98 -0.63 0.35
C ARG A 40 8.16 0.45 1.01
N LYS A 41 8.74 1.60 1.36
CA LYS A 41 7.96 2.68 1.99
C LYS A 41 6.74 3.09 1.14
N TYR A 42 5.62 3.35 1.79
CA TYR A 42 4.42 3.94 1.20
C TYR A 42 4.18 5.32 1.79
N ALA A 43 3.83 6.28 0.92
CA ALA A 43 3.44 7.61 1.35
C ALA A 43 1.91 7.70 1.34
N CYS A 44 1.32 8.07 2.48
CA CYS A 44 -0.08 8.47 2.52
C CYS A 44 -0.22 9.91 2.02
N ASN A 45 -1.02 10.12 0.98
CA ASN A 45 -1.22 11.43 0.36
C ASN A 45 -1.89 12.46 1.29
N GLU A 46 -2.67 11.99 2.26
CA GLU A 46 -3.44 12.88 3.13
C GLU A 46 -2.65 13.34 4.37
N CYS A 47 -1.89 12.45 5.00
CA CYS A 47 -1.18 12.74 6.24
C CYS A 47 0.35 12.74 6.10
N ASN A 48 0.85 12.66 4.86
CA ASN A 48 2.28 12.57 4.51
C ASN A 48 3.03 11.50 5.33
N PHE A 49 2.32 10.45 5.72
CA PHE A 49 2.89 9.37 6.51
C PHE A 49 3.68 8.43 5.62
N LEU A 50 4.96 8.26 5.92
CA LEU A 50 5.85 7.29 5.29
C LEU A 50 5.92 6.04 6.17
N GLY A 51 5.09 5.04 5.85
CA GLY A 51 5.13 3.73 6.50
C GLY A 51 5.96 2.74 5.69
N PRO A 52 6.56 1.70 6.32
CA PRO A 52 7.25 0.62 5.61
C PRO A 52 6.30 -0.27 4.78
#